data_AF-A0A0Q7B465-F1
#
_entry.id   AF-A0A0Q7B465-F1
#
_cell.length_a   1.000
_cell.length_b   1.000
_cell.length_c   1.000
_cell.angle_alpha   90.00
_cell.angle_beta   90.00
_cell.angle_gamma   90.00
#
_symmetry.space_group_name_H-M   'P 1'
#
loop_
_entity.id
_entity.type
_entity.pdbx_description
1 polymer ?
#
loop_
_entity_poly.entity_id
_entity_poly.type
_entity_poly.pdbx_seq_one_letter_code
_entity_poly.pdbx_strand_id
1 'polypeptide(L)'
;MAREATGPYGDFEGRAARVVARATGLITTIQDDNRSARTPDLRIEDADSIVGIGEIVTTTDGLRADQLRAFAAGKLQFDSEELRATWWVTVTPRARREDLETVLVRALRRLEERGDHVHVNRGVVNPPSFPETIALESIGLTELHCDPTPRDGPGRIYGLPEGIGGPAAIDWDGCAAWIDEFLHSDLCLRKLEKLTGAHAPQGHLYVGVTGNDPWPVHQALDDRVIQVPLPPPDLPTGLTHLWLDNAEFPSRVIAWWPDRGWFDVRTRWMTE
;
A
#
# COMPACT_ATOMS: atom_id res chain seq x y z
N MET A 1 -23.69 -8.32 11.82
CA MET A 1 -22.50 -7.99 12.62
C MET A 1 -21.39 -7.61 11.65
N ALA A 2 -20.90 -6.37 11.69
CA ALA A 2 -19.78 -5.96 10.87
C ALA A 2 -18.51 -6.63 11.42
N ARG A 3 -17.77 -7.35 10.58
CA ARG A 3 -16.40 -7.78 10.91
C ARG A 3 -15.60 -6.50 11.17
N GLU A 4 -15.02 -6.35 12.36
CA GLU A 4 -14.03 -5.31 12.60
C GLU A 4 -12.88 -5.51 11.61
N ALA A 5 -12.49 -4.41 10.95
CA ALA A 5 -11.37 -4.39 10.03
C ALA A 5 -10.08 -4.85 10.76
N THR A 6 -9.53 -6.00 10.39
CA THR A 6 -8.43 -6.64 11.14
C THR A 6 -7.05 -6.47 10.49
N GLY A 7 -6.98 -5.89 9.28
CA GLY A 7 -5.74 -5.64 8.56
C GLY A 7 -5.22 -4.21 8.67
N PRO A 8 -3.93 -3.96 8.37
CA PRO A 8 -3.33 -2.62 8.35
C PRO A 8 -3.99 -1.66 7.33
N TYR A 9 -4.82 -2.16 6.42
CA TYR A 9 -5.53 -1.39 5.38
C TYR A 9 -7.05 -1.34 5.57
N GLY A 10 -7.54 -1.58 6.78
CA GLY A 10 -8.96 -1.55 7.06
C GLY A 10 -9.72 -2.79 6.52
N ASP A 11 -10.93 -2.57 6.01
CA ASP A 11 -11.80 -3.59 5.39
C ASP A 11 -11.43 -3.79 3.90
N PHE A 12 -10.18 -4.17 3.62
CA PHE A 12 -9.71 -4.36 2.25
C PHE A 12 -10.47 -5.51 1.54
N GLU A 13 -10.73 -6.61 2.23
CA GLU A 13 -11.47 -7.75 1.67
C GLU A 13 -12.92 -7.39 1.34
N GLY A 14 -13.62 -6.69 2.24
CA GLY A 14 -14.97 -6.20 1.97
C GLY A 14 -15.00 -5.21 0.82
N ARG A 15 -13.98 -4.36 0.69
CA ARG A 15 -13.84 -3.47 -0.47
C ARG A 15 -13.67 -4.26 -1.77
N ALA A 16 -12.75 -5.22 -1.80
CA ALA A 16 -12.51 -6.08 -2.96
C ALA A 16 -13.80 -6.82 -3.38
N ALA A 17 -14.51 -7.44 -2.43
CA ALA A 17 -15.78 -8.12 -2.69
C ALA A 17 -16.84 -7.18 -3.31
N ARG A 18 -16.97 -5.95 -2.79
CA ARG A 18 -17.91 -4.95 -3.33
C ARG A 18 -17.53 -4.50 -4.74
N VAL A 19 -16.24 -4.31 -5.00
CA VAL A 19 -15.73 -3.93 -6.33
C VAL A 19 -16.02 -5.04 -7.34
N VAL A 20 -15.67 -6.29 -7.00
CA VAL A 20 -15.92 -7.45 -7.86
C VAL A 20 -17.41 -7.64 -8.14
N ALA A 21 -18.27 -7.57 -7.10
CA ALA A 21 -19.72 -7.69 -7.26
C ALA A 21 -20.27 -6.64 -8.23
N ARG A 22 -19.89 -5.38 -8.05
CA ARG A 22 -20.45 -4.25 -8.82
C ARG A 22 -19.89 -4.19 -10.25
N ALA A 23 -18.65 -4.64 -10.46
CA ALA A 23 -18.03 -4.71 -11.78
C ALA A 23 -18.53 -5.90 -12.61
N THR A 24 -18.84 -7.03 -11.97
CA THR A 24 -19.33 -8.24 -12.66
C THR A 24 -20.86 -8.29 -12.75
N GLY A 25 -21.57 -7.63 -11.84
CA GLY A 25 -23.02 -7.76 -11.66
C GLY A 25 -23.43 -9.07 -10.96
N LEU A 26 -22.46 -9.81 -10.40
CA LEU A 26 -22.66 -11.13 -9.82
C LEU A 26 -22.70 -11.06 -8.28
N ILE A 27 -23.30 -12.08 -7.67
CA ILE A 27 -23.32 -12.22 -6.22
C ILE A 27 -21.91 -12.61 -5.77
N THR A 28 -21.24 -11.72 -5.04
CA THR A 28 -19.90 -11.99 -4.50
C THR A 28 -19.95 -12.05 -2.98
N THR A 29 -19.49 -13.16 -2.40
CA THR A 29 -19.44 -13.39 -0.95
C THR A 29 -18.02 -13.68 -0.49
N ILE A 30 -17.67 -13.19 0.70
CA ILE A 30 -16.42 -13.55 1.37
C ILE A 30 -16.64 -14.91 2.04
N GLN A 31 -15.83 -15.91 1.71
CA GLN A 31 -15.99 -17.28 2.21
C GLN A 31 -15.00 -17.66 3.31
N ASP A 32 -13.80 -17.08 3.33
CA ASP A 32 -12.77 -17.54 4.26
C ASP A 32 -13.15 -17.22 5.73
N ASP A 33 -13.34 -18.29 6.49
CA ASP A 33 -13.61 -18.29 7.92
C ASP A 33 -12.41 -18.80 8.74
N ASN A 34 -11.24 -18.91 8.11
CA ASN A 34 -9.98 -19.45 8.64
C ASN A 34 -10.04 -20.93 9.08
N ARG A 35 -11.08 -21.69 8.68
CA ARG A 35 -11.19 -23.12 9.07
C ARG A 35 -10.46 -24.07 8.15
N SER A 36 -10.13 -23.66 6.93
CA SER A 36 -9.39 -24.47 5.97
C SER A 36 -8.44 -23.58 5.19
N ALA A 37 -7.15 -23.93 5.18
CA ALA A 37 -6.12 -23.23 4.44
C ALA A 37 -6.35 -23.22 2.91
N ARG A 38 -7.32 -24.01 2.42
CA ARG A 38 -7.64 -24.16 0.99
C ARG A 38 -8.94 -23.46 0.57
N THR A 39 -9.64 -22.80 1.49
CA THR A 39 -10.87 -22.07 1.12
C THR A 39 -10.50 -20.80 0.36
N PRO A 40 -11.09 -20.56 -0.83
CA PRO A 40 -10.93 -19.30 -1.52
C PRO A 40 -11.49 -18.12 -0.71
N ASP A 41 -10.86 -16.95 -0.81
CA ASP A 41 -11.33 -15.75 -0.07
C ASP A 41 -12.71 -15.29 -0.55
N LEU A 42 -12.98 -15.38 -1.86
CA LEU A 42 -14.22 -14.97 -2.52
C LEU A 42 -14.91 -16.13 -3.25
N ARG A 43 -16.24 -16.08 -3.26
CA ARG A 43 -17.10 -16.87 -4.13
C ARG A 43 -18.01 -15.96 -4.93
N ILE A 44 -18.07 -16.22 -6.23
CA ILE A 44 -18.77 -15.42 -7.22
C ILE A 44 -19.81 -16.31 -7.91
N GLU A 45 -21.07 -15.92 -7.83
CA GLU A 45 -22.22 -16.73 -8.25
C GLU A 45 -23.15 -15.96 -9.19
N ASP A 46 -23.70 -16.69 -10.16
CA ASP A 46 -24.85 -16.29 -10.96
C ASP A 46 -26.02 -17.20 -10.61
N ALA A 47 -27.18 -16.61 -10.27
CA ALA A 47 -28.48 -17.20 -9.89
C ALA A 47 -28.46 -18.51 -9.05
N ASP A 48 -27.89 -19.58 -9.58
CA ASP A 48 -27.85 -20.93 -9.00
C ASP A 48 -26.49 -21.65 -9.16
N SER A 49 -25.43 -20.98 -9.66
CA SER A 49 -24.15 -21.62 -9.98
C SER A 49 -22.94 -20.78 -9.60
N ILE A 50 -21.86 -21.45 -9.18
CA ILE A 50 -20.56 -20.83 -8.99
C ILE A 50 -19.97 -20.56 -10.37
N VAL A 51 -19.79 -19.30 -10.71
CA VAL A 51 -19.15 -18.90 -11.96
C VAL A 51 -17.68 -18.55 -11.74
N GLY A 52 -17.33 -18.14 -10.52
CA GLY A 52 -15.95 -17.84 -10.16
C GLY A 52 -15.66 -17.97 -8.68
N ILE A 53 -14.36 -18.00 -8.40
CA ILE A 53 -13.78 -17.91 -7.06
C ILE A 53 -12.68 -16.87 -7.11
N GLY A 54 -12.33 -16.29 -5.97
CA GLY A 54 -11.28 -15.29 -5.91
C GLY A 54 -10.40 -15.40 -4.69
N GLU A 55 -9.15 -15.00 -4.85
CA GLU A 55 -8.22 -14.72 -3.77
C GLU A 55 -7.98 -13.23 -3.67
N ILE A 56 -7.85 -12.75 -2.45
CA ILE A 56 -7.48 -11.38 -2.13
C ILE A 56 -6.10 -11.43 -1.47
N VAL A 57 -5.22 -10.54 -1.91
CA VAL A 57 -3.87 -10.44 -1.38
C VAL A 57 -3.45 -9.00 -1.34
N THR A 58 -2.68 -8.63 -0.32
CA THR A 58 -1.92 -7.37 -0.33
C THR A 58 -0.44 -7.71 -0.43
N THR A 59 0.32 -6.89 -1.15
CA THR A 59 1.77 -7.06 -1.38
C THR A 59 2.64 -6.72 -0.16
N THR A 60 2.00 -6.35 0.93
CA THR A 60 2.59 -5.93 2.19
C THR A 60 3.48 -7.00 2.81
N ASP A 61 4.67 -6.59 3.25
CA ASP A 61 5.53 -7.44 4.08
C ASP A 61 5.25 -7.24 5.58
N GLY A 62 5.75 -8.16 6.41
CA GLY A 62 5.54 -8.11 7.86
C GLY A 62 6.05 -6.80 8.50
N LEU A 63 7.18 -6.28 8.01
CA LEU A 63 7.81 -5.07 8.53
C LEU A 63 6.96 -3.83 8.27
N ARG A 64 6.44 -3.67 7.05
CA ARG A 64 5.54 -2.57 6.67
C ARG A 64 4.22 -2.67 7.42
N ALA A 65 3.64 -3.87 7.54
CA ALA A 65 2.42 -4.07 8.31
C ALA A 65 2.61 -3.65 9.78
N ASP A 66 3.73 -4.03 10.41
CA ASP A 66 4.08 -3.62 11.77
C ASP A 66 4.33 -2.12 11.90
N GLN A 67 4.88 -1.50 10.86
CA GLN A 67 5.06 -0.05 10.78
C GLN A 67 3.73 0.68 10.75
N LEU A 68 2.85 0.33 9.82
CA LEU A 68 1.53 0.95 9.69
C LEU A 68 0.69 0.77 10.97
N ARG A 69 0.75 -0.41 11.61
CA ARG A 69 0.12 -0.63 12.92
C ARG A 69 0.65 0.30 14.01
N ALA A 70 1.96 0.55 14.05
CA ALA A 70 2.54 1.49 15.00
C ALA A 70 2.12 2.94 14.73
N PHE A 71 2.03 3.34 13.46
CA PHE A 71 1.50 4.64 13.07
C PHE A 71 0.04 4.83 13.48
N ALA A 72 -0.81 3.83 13.19
CA ALA A 72 -2.22 3.85 13.58
C ALA A 72 -2.40 3.93 15.11
N ALA A 73 -1.48 3.35 15.87
CA ALA A 73 -1.45 3.42 17.33
C ALA A 73 -0.76 4.68 17.89
N GLY A 74 -0.35 5.64 17.05
CA GLY A 74 0.31 6.88 17.47
C GLY A 74 1.73 6.70 18.01
N LYS A 75 2.35 5.52 17.85
CA LYS A 75 3.66 5.18 18.45
C LYS A 75 4.87 5.87 17.82
N LEU A 76 4.64 6.77 16.87
CA LEU A 76 5.67 7.56 16.20
C LEU A 76 5.35 9.07 16.27
N GLN A 77 4.52 9.45 17.24
CA GLN A 77 4.25 10.85 17.58
C GLN A 77 4.76 11.08 18.99
N PHE A 78 5.61 12.09 19.17
CA PHE A 78 6.22 12.40 20.46
C PHE A 78 6.27 13.91 20.68
N ASP A 79 6.10 14.32 21.92
CA ASP A 79 6.32 15.69 22.37
C ASP A 79 7.68 15.77 23.08
N SER A 80 8.41 16.85 22.87
CA SER A 80 9.71 17.10 23.50
C SER A 80 9.82 18.57 23.91
N GLU A 81 10.00 18.81 25.21
CA GLU A 81 10.26 20.14 25.74
C GLU A 81 11.64 20.69 25.34
N GLU A 82 12.52 19.83 24.81
CA GLU A 82 13.86 20.22 24.34
C GLU A 82 13.84 20.86 22.94
N LEU A 83 12.72 20.75 22.22
CA LEU A 83 12.58 21.22 20.85
C LEU A 83 11.65 22.43 20.77
N ARG A 84 11.98 23.37 19.90
CA ARG A 84 11.23 24.61 19.65
C ARG A 84 10.44 24.55 18.35
N ALA A 85 10.90 23.76 17.38
CA ALA A 85 10.21 23.57 16.12
C ALA A 85 9.25 22.38 16.17
N THR A 86 8.40 22.28 15.16
CA THR A 86 7.63 21.08 14.87
C THR A 86 8.29 20.35 13.70
N TRP A 87 8.44 19.04 13.85
CA TRP A 87 9.18 18.20 12.93
C TRP A 87 8.27 17.13 12.33
N TRP A 88 8.46 16.83 11.05
CA TRP A 88 7.91 15.66 10.38
C TRP A 88 9.07 14.78 9.92
N VAL A 89 9.02 13.51 10.31
CA VAL A 89 10.09 12.54 10.09
C VAL A 89 9.54 11.36 9.32
N THR A 90 10.09 11.09 8.13
CA THR A 90 9.72 9.90 7.36
C THR A 90 10.70 8.78 7.69
N VAL A 91 10.19 7.60 8.06
CA VAL A 91 11.02 6.45 8.48
C VAL A 91 10.75 5.19 7.69
N THR A 92 11.79 4.40 7.43
CA THR A 92 11.68 3.09 6.78
C THR A 92 10.98 2.06 7.68
N PRO A 93 10.40 0.98 7.12
CA PRO A 93 9.85 -0.13 7.91
C PRO A 93 10.85 -0.79 8.87
N ARG A 94 12.17 -0.64 8.61
CA ARG A 94 13.27 -1.21 9.41
C ARG A 94 13.73 -0.31 10.55
N ALA A 95 13.15 0.89 10.70
CA ALA A 95 13.56 1.84 11.73
C ALA A 95 13.46 1.23 13.14
N ARG A 96 14.51 1.41 13.94
CA ARG A 96 14.59 0.88 15.31
C ARG A 96 13.84 1.79 16.26
N ARG A 97 12.58 1.44 16.54
CA ARG A 97 11.62 2.30 17.26
C ARG A 97 12.03 2.63 18.70
N GLU A 98 12.68 1.69 19.39
CA GLU A 98 13.06 1.84 20.80
C GLU A 98 14.10 2.94 21.02
N ASP A 99 14.98 3.17 20.03
CA ASP A 99 16.01 4.22 20.08
C ASP A 99 15.59 5.49 19.33
N LEU A 100 14.51 5.41 18.53
CA LEU A 100 14.16 6.43 17.56
C LEU A 100 13.91 7.79 18.23
N GLU A 101 13.11 7.84 19.29
CA GLU A 101 12.79 9.08 20.00
C GLU A 101 14.04 9.75 20.56
N THR A 102 14.88 9.01 21.30
CA THR A 102 16.08 9.55 21.94
C THR A 102 17.10 10.05 20.91
N VAL A 103 17.31 9.29 19.83
CA VAL A 103 18.27 9.67 18.78
C VAL A 103 17.72 10.85 17.97
N LEU A 104 16.43 10.86 17.62
CA LEU A 104 15.78 11.97 16.93
C LEU A 104 15.86 13.25 17.74
N VAL A 105 15.36 13.27 18.98
CA VAL A 105 15.35 14.47 19.81
C VAL A 105 16.75 15.05 19.94
N ARG A 106 17.76 14.21 20.19
CA ARG A 106 19.17 14.66 20.28
C ARG A 106 19.67 15.28 18.98
N ALA A 107 19.38 14.67 17.83
CA ALA A 107 19.83 15.15 16.54
C ALA A 107 19.12 16.47 16.15
N LEU A 108 17.80 16.53 16.31
CA LEU A 108 16.98 17.70 16.00
C LEU A 108 17.35 18.89 16.90
N ARG A 109 17.60 18.66 18.19
CA ARG A 109 18.04 19.71 19.12
C ARG A 109 19.35 20.36 18.66
N ARG A 110 20.30 19.57 18.16
CA ARG A 110 21.56 20.10 17.62
C ARG A 110 21.34 20.95 16.36
N LEU A 111 20.41 20.55 15.49
CA LEU A 111 20.02 21.36 14.33
C LEU A 111 19.36 22.68 14.76
N GLU A 112 18.56 22.67 15.83
CA GLU A 112 17.97 23.88 16.39
C GLU A 112 19.02 24.80 17.04
N GLU A 113 19.92 24.25 17.85
CA GLU A 113 21.01 24.97 18.53
C GLU A 113 21.92 25.70 17.53
N ARG A 114 22.19 25.12 16.36
CA ARG A 114 22.98 25.74 15.30
C ARG A 114 22.20 26.69 14.39
N GLY A 115 20.87 26.69 14.48
CA GLY A 115 20.00 27.45 13.58
C GLY A 115 19.78 26.78 12.21
N ASP A 116 20.30 25.57 12.00
CA ASP A 116 20.25 24.84 10.73
C ASP A 116 18.84 24.37 10.32
N HIS A 117 17.97 24.14 11.31
CA HIS A 117 16.59 23.71 11.13
C HIS A 117 15.76 24.61 10.18
N VAL A 118 16.08 25.91 10.08
CA VAL A 118 15.39 26.84 9.15
C VAL A 118 15.67 26.54 7.68
N HIS A 119 16.72 25.76 7.39
CA HIS A 119 17.09 25.33 6.05
C HIS A 119 16.53 23.94 5.70
N VAL A 120 15.87 23.27 6.66
CA VAL A 120 15.23 21.97 6.45
C VAL A 120 13.84 22.19 5.84
N ASN A 121 13.81 22.40 4.53
CA ASN A 121 12.56 22.54 3.78
C ASN A 121 12.23 21.23 3.05
N ARG A 122 10.92 20.92 2.94
CA ARG A 122 10.37 19.64 2.45
C ARG A 122 11.25 18.95 1.40
N GLY A 123 11.94 17.88 1.79
CA GLY A 123 12.79 17.14 0.87
C GLY A 123 13.41 15.91 1.51
N VAL A 124 13.92 15.02 0.64
CA VAL A 124 14.76 13.88 1.01
C VAL A 124 15.92 14.40 1.86
N VAL A 125 16.22 13.71 2.97
CA VAL A 125 17.41 14.02 3.76
C VAL A 125 18.60 13.93 2.82
N ASN A 126 19.21 15.08 2.49
CA ASN A 126 20.45 15.08 1.74
C ASN A 126 21.59 14.98 2.77
N PRO A 127 22.29 13.83 2.86
CA PRO A 127 23.35 13.62 3.83
C PRO A 127 24.47 14.67 3.84
N PRO A 128 24.83 15.39 2.74
CA PRO A 128 25.93 16.34 2.82
C PRO A 128 25.64 17.62 3.62
N SER A 129 24.40 17.86 4.09
CA SER A 129 24.07 19.14 4.73
C SER A 129 24.39 19.20 6.23
N PHE A 130 24.29 18.11 7.00
CA PHE A 130 24.53 18.13 8.46
C PHE A 130 25.10 16.80 8.99
N PRO A 131 26.12 16.79 9.88
CA PRO A 131 26.69 15.54 10.41
C PRO A 131 25.67 14.61 11.11
N GLU A 132 24.60 15.17 11.65
CA GLU A 132 23.51 14.44 12.31
C GLU A 132 22.67 13.61 11.33
N THR A 133 22.61 13.96 10.04
CA THR A 133 21.81 13.20 9.06
C THR A 133 22.33 11.78 8.88
N ILE A 134 23.64 11.55 9.03
CA ILE A 134 24.23 10.20 8.98
C ILE A 134 23.70 9.33 10.13
N ALA A 135 23.61 9.89 11.34
CA ALA A 135 23.06 9.18 12.48
C ALA A 135 21.56 8.89 12.28
N LEU A 136 20.82 9.85 11.70
CA LEU A 136 19.41 9.72 11.38
C LEU A 136 19.15 8.67 10.28
N GLU A 137 19.96 8.63 9.23
CA GLU A 137 19.90 7.60 8.20
C GLU A 137 20.18 6.21 8.79
N SER A 138 21.14 6.09 9.71
CA SER A 138 21.49 4.81 10.34
C SER A 138 20.37 4.19 11.19
N ILE A 139 19.44 5.02 11.66
CA ILE A 139 18.23 4.57 12.39
C ILE A 139 17.01 4.44 11.46
N GLY A 140 17.20 4.66 10.15
CA GLY A 140 16.18 4.47 9.13
C GLY A 140 15.32 5.70 8.83
N LEU A 141 15.79 6.93 9.09
CA LEU A 141 15.16 8.16 8.62
C LEU A 141 15.45 8.38 7.13
N THR A 142 14.44 8.75 6.34
CA THR A 142 14.58 9.00 4.89
C THR A 142 14.22 10.43 4.49
N GLU A 143 13.29 11.07 5.20
CA GLU A 143 12.93 12.47 4.95
C GLU A 143 12.78 13.23 6.26
N LEU A 144 13.03 14.53 6.21
CA LEU A 144 12.92 15.44 7.33
C LEU A 144 12.30 16.76 6.88
N HIS A 145 11.30 17.22 7.62
CA HIS A 145 10.70 18.53 7.41
C HIS A 145 10.54 19.26 8.75
N CYS A 146 10.76 20.57 8.73
CA CYS A 146 10.66 21.44 9.89
C CYS A 146 9.67 22.57 9.65
N ASP A 147 8.81 22.85 10.62
CA ASP A 147 8.16 24.14 10.82
C ASP A 147 8.87 24.86 11.98
N PRO A 148 9.76 25.83 11.68
CA PRO A 148 10.54 26.53 12.70
C PRO A 148 9.69 27.50 13.53
N THR A 149 8.45 27.79 13.12
CA THR A 149 7.56 28.74 13.78
C THR A 149 6.17 28.14 13.99
N PRO A 150 6.07 27.04 14.76
CA PRO A 150 4.84 26.27 14.84
C PRO A 150 3.72 27.05 15.53
N ARG A 151 2.55 27.07 14.88
CA ARG A 151 1.36 27.76 15.42
C ARG A 151 0.62 26.94 16.48
N ASP A 152 0.75 25.62 16.43
CA ASP A 152 0.01 24.68 17.28
C ASP A 152 0.80 24.20 18.50
N GLY A 153 1.89 24.90 18.82
CA GLY A 153 2.80 24.61 19.94
C GLY A 153 4.16 24.04 19.47
N PRO A 154 5.26 24.41 20.15
CA PRO A 154 6.60 23.91 19.84
C PRO A 154 6.79 22.45 20.27
N GLY A 155 7.86 21.84 19.76
CA GLY A 155 8.42 20.63 20.35
C GLY A 155 7.75 19.34 19.93
N ARG A 156 7.04 19.33 18.81
CA ARG A 156 6.33 18.15 18.33
C ARG A 156 7.12 17.42 17.26
N ILE A 157 7.11 16.09 17.31
CA ILE A 157 7.65 15.23 16.27
C ILE A 157 6.52 14.34 15.74
N TYR A 158 6.23 14.47 14.45
CA TYR A 158 5.27 13.66 13.72
C TYR A 158 6.00 12.67 12.82
N GLY A 159 5.93 11.39 13.16
CA GLY A 159 6.36 10.35 12.26
C GLY A 159 5.41 10.18 11.08
N LEU A 160 5.99 9.90 9.92
CA LEU A 160 5.32 9.45 8.72
C LEU A 160 5.96 8.14 8.23
N PRO A 161 5.16 7.18 7.73
CA PRO A 161 5.74 6.02 7.07
C PRO A 161 6.44 6.48 5.80
N GLU A 162 7.50 5.77 5.41
CA GLU A 162 8.10 5.92 4.10
C GLU A 162 7.02 5.92 3.02
N GLY A 163 6.92 7.05 2.33
CA GLY A 163 5.96 7.25 1.25
C GLY A 163 6.48 6.62 -0.03
N ILE A 164 5.57 6.50 -0.98
CA ILE A 164 5.89 6.09 -2.33
C ILE A 164 5.89 7.35 -3.18
N GLY A 165 6.98 7.59 -3.88
CA GLY A 165 7.14 8.76 -4.73
C GLY A 165 8.07 8.46 -5.89
N GLY A 166 7.99 9.27 -6.94
CA GLY A 166 8.84 9.14 -8.11
C GLY A 166 8.48 10.16 -9.19
N PRO A 167 9.06 10.04 -10.39
CA PRO A 167 8.82 10.96 -11.50
C PRO A 167 7.32 11.17 -11.78
N ALA A 168 6.95 12.31 -12.37
CA ALA A 168 5.53 12.62 -12.64
C ALA A 168 4.95 11.91 -13.87
N ALA A 169 5.80 11.44 -14.79
CA ALA A 169 5.36 10.71 -15.98
C ALA A 169 5.04 9.27 -15.63
N ILE A 170 3.97 8.73 -16.21
CA ILE A 170 3.56 7.34 -15.99
C ILE A 170 4.53 6.41 -16.71
N ASP A 171 5.10 5.47 -15.95
CA ASP A 171 5.95 4.40 -16.46
C ASP A 171 5.13 3.11 -16.65
N TRP A 172 4.58 2.91 -17.86
CA TRP A 172 3.79 1.72 -18.17
C TRP A 172 4.63 0.45 -18.27
N ASP A 173 5.87 0.56 -18.74
CA ASP A 173 6.77 -0.59 -18.86
C ASP A 173 7.18 -1.10 -17.48
N GLY A 174 7.51 -0.18 -16.55
CA GLY A 174 7.77 -0.51 -15.15
C GLY A 174 6.55 -1.12 -14.46
N CYS A 175 5.34 -0.62 -14.73
CA CYS A 175 4.12 -1.22 -14.21
C CYS A 175 3.89 -2.64 -14.76
N ALA A 176 4.05 -2.85 -16.07
CA ALA A 176 3.90 -4.17 -16.68
C ALA A 176 4.94 -5.18 -16.18
N ALA A 177 6.20 -4.75 -16.04
CA ALA A 177 7.28 -5.57 -15.49
C ALA A 177 6.99 -5.99 -14.03
N TRP A 178 6.48 -5.07 -13.21
CA TRP A 178 6.09 -5.40 -11.83
C TRP A 178 4.92 -6.39 -11.78
N ILE A 179 3.90 -6.23 -12.65
CA ILE A 179 2.78 -7.19 -12.72
C ILE A 179 3.30 -8.59 -13.05
N ASP A 180 4.18 -8.70 -14.04
CA ASP A 180 4.78 -9.97 -14.45
C ASP A 180 5.58 -10.60 -13.31
N GLU A 181 6.46 -9.84 -12.67
CA GLU A 181 7.25 -10.30 -11.52
C GLU A 181 6.34 -10.75 -10.36
N PHE A 182 5.31 -9.96 -10.04
CA PHE A 182 4.36 -10.29 -8.97
C PHE A 182 3.60 -11.59 -9.27
N LEU A 183 3.10 -11.77 -10.50
CA LEU A 183 2.36 -12.97 -10.91
C LEU A 183 3.20 -14.25 -10.80
N HIS A 184 4.53 -14.12 -10.94
CA HIS A 184 5.50 -15.21 -10.80
C HIS A 184 6.11 -15.33 -9.40
N SER A 185 5.70 -14.48 -8.44
CA SER A 185 6.22 -14.50 -7.08
C SER A 185 5.64 -15.65 -6.24
N ASP A 186 6.40 -16.11 -5.23
CA ASP A 186 5.92 -17.11 -4.26
C ASP A 186 4.62 -16.69 -3.56
N LEU A 187 4.42 -15.37 -3.37
CA LEU A 187 3.20 -14.85 -2.75
C LEU A 187 1.98 -15.11 -3.64
N CYS A 188 2.09 -14.81 -4.94
CA CYS A 188 1.03 -15.08 -5.91
C CYS A 188 0.81 -16.60 -6.06
N LEU A 189 1.87 -17.37 -6.27
CA LEU A 189 1.77 -18.81 -6.50
C LEU A 189 1.04 -19.55 -5.37
N ARG A 190 1.30 -19.21 -4.11
CA ARG A 190 0.55 -19.78 -2.95
C ARG A 190 -0.94 -19.47 -3.00
N LYS A 191 -1.34 -18.29 -3.51
CA LYS A 191 -2.74 -17.93 -3.67
C LYS A 191 -3.39 -18.71 -4.82
N LEU A 192 -2.66 -18.93 -5.90
CA LEU A 192 -3.12 -19.71 -7.05
C LEU A 192 -3.37 -21.20 -6.74
N GLU A 193 -2.65 -21.78 -5.77
CA GLU A 193 -2.91 -23.15 -5.29
C GLU A 193 -4.36 -23.32 -4.80
N LYS A 194 -4.94 -22.29 -4.17
CA LYS A 194 -6.34 -22.30 -3.71
C LYS A 194 -7.32 -22.22 -4.88
N LEU A 195 -7.03 -21.36 -5.87
CA LEU A 195 -7.88 -21.18 -7.05
C LEU A 195 -7.93 -22.46 -7.89
N THR A 196 -6.77 -23.06 -8.16
CA THR A 196 -6.68 -24.28 -8.96
C THR A 196 -7.38 -25.47 -8.31
N GLY A 197 -7.32 -25.59 -6.97
CA GLY A 197 -7.95 -26.68 -6.24
C GLY A 197 -9.49 -26.66 -6.19
N ALA A 198 -10.11 -25.49 -6.43
CA ALA A 198 -11.56 -25.32 -6.33
C ALA A 198 -12.32 -25.49 -7.66
N HIS A 199 -11.61 -25.70 -8.78
CA HIS A 199 -12.16 -26.09 -10.10
C HIS A 199 -13.31 -25.21 -10.62
N ALA A 200 -13.35 -23.93 -10.27
CA ALA A 200 -14.35 -23.00 -10.79
C ALA A 200 -14.00 -22.55 -12.23
N PRO A 201 -14.99 -22.14 -13.04
CA PRO A 201 -14.74 -21.64 -14.40
C PRO A 201 -13.87 -20.38 -14.44
N GLN A 202 -13.95 -19.52 -13.42
CA GLN A 202 -13.17 -18.30 -13.31
C GLN A 202 -12.36 -18.28 -12.01
N GLY A 203 -11.07 -17.96 -12.13
CA GLY A 203 -10.19 -17.66 -10.99
C GLY A 203 -9.86 -16.17 -11.00
N HIS A 204 -10.17 -15.48 -9.90
CA HIS A 204 -9.94 -14.06 -9.73
C HIS A 204 -8.80 -13.83 -8.73
N LEU A 205 -7.82 -12.99 -9.07
CA LEU A 205 -6.82 -12.52 -8.11
C LEU A 205 -6.99 -11.02 -7.92
N TYR A 206 -7.34 -10.62 -6.70
CA TYR A 206 -7.49 -9.22 -6.32
C TYR A 206 -6.29 -8.77 -5.50
N VAL A 207 -5.48 -7.89 -6.08
CA VAL A 207 -4.20 -7.46 -5.53
C VAL A 207 -4.31 -6.05 -4.98
N GLY A 208 -4.07 -5.92 -3.68
CA GLY A 208 -3.86 -4.67 -2.98
C GLY A 208 -2.40 -4.25 -3.07
N VAL A 209 -2.13 -3.25 -3.90
CA VAL A 209 -0.84 -2.59 -4.07
C VAL A 209 -0.59 -1.69 -2.86
N THR A 210 0.59 -1.74 -2.27
CA THR A 210 0.93 -1.17 -0.95
C THR A 210 2.20 -0.34 -1.00
N GLY A 211 2.54 0.30 0.12
CA GLY A 211 3.77 1.07 0.36
C GLY A 211 5.08 0.47 -0.13
N ASN A 212 5.11 -0.86 -0.28
CA ASN A 212 6.30 -1.61 -0.66
C ASN A 212 6.47 -1.74 -2.18
N ASP A 213 5.43 -1.43 -2.96
CA ASP A 213 5.47 -1.63 -4.40
C ASP A 213 6.13 -0.44 -5.12
N PRO A 214 6.73 -0.68 -6.30
CA PRO A 214 7.36 0.35 -7.09
C PRO A 214 6.39 1.48 -7.47
N TRP A 215 6.90 2.70 -7.51
CA TRP A 215 6.13 3.88 -7.93
C TRP A 215 5.33 3.71 -9.24
N PRO A 216 5.85 3.04 -10.30
CA PRO A 216 5.10 2.82 -11.54
C PRO A 216 3.69 2.23 -11.37
N VAL A 217 3.51 1.25 -10.46
CA VAL A 217 2.17 0.67 -10.23
C VAL A 217 1.25 1.61 -9.46
N HIS A 218 1.79 2.42 -8.54
CA HIS A 218 0.98 3.44 -7.85
C HIS A 218 0.49 4.53 -8.79
N GLN A 219 1.32 4.95 -9.74
CA GLN A 219 0.90 5.90 -10.78
C GLN A 219 -0.22 5.33 -11.65
N ALA A 220 -0.13 4.04 -12.03
CA ALA A 220 -1.18 3.38 -12.78
C ALA A 220 -2.53 3.35 -12.02
N LEU A 221 -2.50 3.42 -10.69
CA LEU A 221 -3.68 3.43 -9.83
C LEU A 221 -4.07 4.85 -9.34
N ASP A 222 -3.46 5.90 -9.87
CA ASP A 222 -3.88 7.27 -9.58
C ASP A 222 -5.20 7.59 -10.28
N ASP A 223 -6.14 8.25 -9.59
CA ASP A 223 -7.49 8.51 -10.08
C ASP A 223 -7.54 9.48 -11.26
N ARG A 224 -6.49 10.28 -11.47
CA ARG A 224 -6.32 11.21 -12.60
C ARG A 224 -5.85 10.51 -13.87
N VAL A 225 -5.38 9.27 -13.77
CA VAL A 225 -4.96 8.48 -14.92
C VAL A 225 -6.17 7.80 -15.56
N ILE A 226 -6.25 7.90 -16.89
CA ILE A 226 -7.34 7.29 -17.67
C ILE A 226 -6.87 6.09 -18.51
N GLN A 227 -5.58 6.04 -18.83
CA GLN A 227 -4.99 4.91 -19.57
C GLN A 227 -4.83 3.70 -18.66
N VAL A 228 -4.72 2.52 -19.26
CA VAL A 228 -4.54 1.24 -18.57
C VAL A 228 -3.27 0.56 -19.09
N PRO A 229 -2.71 -0.41 -18.34
CA PRO A 229 -1.49 -1.10 -18.76
C PRO A 229 -1.65 -1.78 -20.12
N LEU A 230 -0.55 -1.87 -20.85
CA LEU A 230 -0.36 -2.72 -22.01
C LEU A 230 1.06 -3.30 -21.91
N PRO A 231 1.31 -4.55 -22.33
CA PRO A 231 0.41 -5.50 -23.01
C PRO A 231 -0.57 -6.25 -22.05
N PRO A 232 -1.39 -7.20 -22.55
CA PRO A 232 -2.05 -8.18 -21.69
C PRO A 232 -1.04 -8.89 -20.77
N PRO A 233 -1.37 -9.16 -19.49
CA PRO A 233 -0.49 -9.88 -18.58
C PRO A 233 -0.41 -11.36 -18.98
N ASP A 234 0.74 -11.98 -18.74
CA ASP A 234 0.88 -13.44 -18.85
C ASP A 234 0.33 -14.08 -17.56
N LEU A 235 -0.92 -14.54 -17.61
CA LEU A 235 -1.59 -15.09 -16.44
C LEU A 235 -1.18 -16.54 -16.19
N PRO A 236 -0.73 -16.90 -14.96
CA PRO A 236 -0.46 -18.28 -14.61
C PRO A 236 -1.71 -19.17 -14.67
N THR A 237 -1.49 -20.49 -14.83
CA THR A 237 -2.58 -21.49 -14.89
C THR A 237 -3.55 -21.35 -13.71
N GLY A 238 -4.85 -21.29 -14.02
CA GLY A 238 -5.93 -21.19 -13.03
C GLY A 238 -6.34 -19.75 -12.70
N LEU A 239 -5.56 -18.75 -13.11
CA LEU A 239 -5.94 -17.36 -13.04
C LEU A 239 -6.57 -16.92 -14.36
N THR A 240 -7.77 -16.35 -14.32
CA THR A 240 -8.45 -15.81 -15.51
C THR A 240 -8.71 -14.31 -15.41
N HIS A 241 -8.84 -13.76 -14.20
CA HIS A 241 -9.13 -12.34 -13.98
C HIS A 241 -8.15 -11.74 -12.97
N LEU A 242 -7.55 -10.60 -13.31
CA LEU A 242 -6.64 -9.87 -12.43
C LEU A 242 -7.24 -8.50 -12.07
N TRP A 243 -7.12 -8.11 -10.81
CA TRP A 243 -7.57 -6.81 -10.29
C TRP A 243 -6.43 -6.16 -9.51
N LEU A 244 -6.18 -4.89 -9.77
CA LEU A 244 -5.19 -4.09 -9.06
C LEU A 244 -5.89 -2.89 -8.41
N ASP A 245 -5.70 -2.74 -7.10
CA ASP A 245 -6.29 -1.71 -6.25
C ASP A 245 -5.22 -1.16 -5.32
N ASN A 246 -5.19 0.15 -5.06
CA ASN A 246 -4.27 0.74 -4.10
C ASN A 246 -4.82 0.51 -2.68
N ALA A 247 -4.20 -0.41 -1.93
CA ALA A 247 -4.64 -0.80 -0.60
C ALA A 247 -4.56 0.38 0.39
N GLU A 248 -3.47 1.17 0.31
CA GLU A 248 -3.18 2.30 1.22
C GLU A 248 -4.01 3.54 0.93
N PHE A 249 -4.14 3.89 -0.35
CA PHE A 249 -4.81 5.11 -0.79
C PHE A 249 -5.84 4.77 -1.87
N PRO A 250 -7.06 4.35 -1.49
CA PRO A 250 -8.04 3.84 -2.45
C PRO A 250 -8.52 4.97 -3.37
N SER A 251 -8.19 4.85 -4.66
CA SER A 251 -8.42 5.90 -5.67
C SER A 251 -8.98 5.31 -6.96
N ARG A 252 -8.32 4.29 -7.49
CA ARG A 252 -8.63 3.65 -8.77
C ARG A 252 -8.46 2.13 -8.64
N VAL A 253 -9.32 1.40 -9.32
CA VAL A 253 -9.16 -0.04 -9.54
C VAL A 253 -9.11 -0.28 -11.03
N ILE A 254 -8.09 -1.00 -11.48
CA ILE A 254 -7.99 -1.50 -12.86
C ILE A 254 -8.09 -3.01 -12.84
N ALA A 255 -8.67 -3.58 -13.89
CA ALA A 255 -8.82 -5.02 -14.01
C ALA A 255 -8.49 -5.48 -15.42
N TRP A 256 -8.02 -6.72 -15.55
CA TRP A 256 -7.81 -7.40 -16.82
C TRP A 256 -8.68 -8.65 -16.90
N TRP A 257 -9.47 -8.77 -17.97
CA TRP A 257 -10.29 -9.95 -18.26
C TRP A 257 -9.96 -10.51 -19.65
N PRO A 258 -10.12 -11.83 -19.90
CA PRO A 258 -9.72 -12.44 -21.17
C PRO A 258 -10.51 -11.93 -22.39
N ASP A 259 -11.79 -11.61 -22.18
CA ASP A 259 -12.72 -11.14 -23.21
C ASP A 259 -12.70 -9.61 -23.41
N ARG A 260 -12.07 -8.86 -22.48
CA ARG A 260 -12.12 -7.38 -22.46
C ARG A 260 -10.75 -6.70 -22.49
N GLY A 261 -9.70 -7.40 -22.12
CA GLY A 261 -8.41 -6.79 -21.84
C GLY A 261 -8.43 -5.96 -20.56
N TRP A 262 -7.50 -5.00 -20.46
CA TRP A 262 -7.43 -4.06 -19.33
C TRP A 262 -8.53 -3.00 -19.40
N PHE A 263 -9.11 -2.64 -18.25
CA PHE A 263 -10.06 -1.54 -18.12
C PHE A 263 -10.05 -0.91 -16.72
N ASP A 264 -10.51 0.34 -16.64
CA ASP A 264 -10.76 1.04 -15.36
C ASP A 264 -12.18 0.69 -14.88
N VAL A 265 -12.27 0.11 -13.67
CA VAL A 265 -13.54 -0.37 -13.12
C VAL A 265 -14.55 0.76 -12.93
N ARG A 266 -14.10 2.00 -12.65
CA ARG A 266 -14.99 3.15 -12.44
C ARG A 266 -15.78 3.52 -13.69
N THR A 267 -15.24 3.21 -14.87
CA THR A 267 -15.87 3.52 -16.16
C THR A 267 -16.91 2.46 -16.57
N ARG A 268 -17.03 1.36 -15.83
CA ARG A 268 -17.74 0.15 -16.26
C ARG A 268 -18.37 -0.60 -15.07
N TRP A 269 -19.27 0.05 -14.33
CA TRP A 269 -20.11 -0.66 -13.36
C TRP A 269 -21.25 -1.39 -14.09
N MET A 270 -21.50 -2.65 -13.75
CA MET A 270 -22.66 -3.40 -14.25
C MET A 270 -23.93 -3.07 -13.48
N THR A 271 -23.79 -2.55 -12.26
CA THR A 271 -24.90 -2.10 -11.42
C THR A 271 -24.71 -0.64 -11.04
N GLU A 272 -25.63 0.22 -11.48
CA GLU A 272 -25.78 1.60 -11.02
C GLU A 272 -26.55 1.66 -9.69
#